data_AF-A0A956L897-F1
#
_entry.id   AF-A0A956L897-F1
#
_cell.length_a   1.000
_cell.length_b   1.000
_cell.length_c   1.000
_cell.angle_alpha   90.00
_cell.angle_beta   90.00
_cell.angle_gamma   90.00
#
_symmetry.space_group_name_H-M   'P 1'
#
loop_
_entity.id
_entity.type
_entity.pdbx_description
1 polymer ?
#
loop_
_entity_poly.entity_id
_entity_poly.type
_entity_poly.pdbx_seq_one_letter_code
_entity_poly.pdbx_strand_id
1 'polypeptide(L)'
;MSERDKAQDRLFCEIVAQLVIADGAVTDDEHAFLERLMERFGFDADDRGAVFGAVDIGQAIDERLGRLDLDHRAALLAELEAAAAIDGEVGRGEREIIDEVRRALEG
;
A
#
# COMPACT_ATOMS: atom_id res chain seq x y z
N MET A 1 0.08 -19.82 -4.96
CA MET A 1 -0.72 -18.63 -4.64
C MET A 1 -2.13 -18.88 -5.17
N SER A 2 -3.15 -18.77 -4.32
CA SER A 2 -4.54 -18.85 -4.78
C SER A 2 -4.90 -17.59 -5.56
N GLU A 3 -5.92 -17.65 -6.43
CA GLU A 3 -6.42 -16.44 -7.11
C GLU A 3 -6.96 -15.41 -6.12
N ARG A 4 -7.48 -15.86 -4.96
CA ARG A 4 -7.86 -14.96 -3.87
C ARG A 4 -6.66 -14.25 -3.28
N ASP A 5 -5.58 -14.98 -2.98
CA ASP A 5 -4.37 -14.41 -2.40
C ASP A 5 -3.78 -13.36 -3.37
N LYS A 6 -3.69 -13.69 -4.66
CA LYS A 6 -3.22 -12.74 -5.68
C LYS A 6 -4.07 -11.46 -5.74
N ALA A 7 -5.39 -11.58 -5.58
CA ALA A 7 -6.28 -10.42 -5.55
C ALA A 7 -6.12 -9.59 -4.27
N GLN A 8 -5.83 -10.22 -3.13
CA GLN A 8 -5.53 -9.54 -1.86
C GLN A 8 -4.18 -8.83 -1.92
N ASP A 9 -3.14 -9.52 -2.39
CA ASP A 9 -1.80 -8.95 -2.63
C ASP A 9 -1.86 -7.76 -3.60
N ARG A 10 -2.73 -7.84 -4.61
CA ARG A 10 -2.90 -6.75 -5.57
C ARG A 10 -3.56 -5.55 -4.93
N LEU A 11 -4.66 -5.77 -4.21
CA LEU A 11 -5.36 -4.72 -3.47
C LEU A 11 -4.43 -4.07 -2.44
N PHE A 12 -3.56 -4.86 -1.80
CA PHE A 12 -2.52 -4.39 -0.90
C PHE A 12 -1.59 -3.41 -1.63
N CYS A 13 -1.03 -3.80 -2.76
CA CYS A 13 -0.15 -2.92 -3.56
C CYS A 13 -0.87 -1.66 -4.05
N GLU A 14 -2.14 -1.77 -4.45
CA GLU A 14 -2.97 -0.63 -4.88
C GLU A 14 -3.16 0.39 -3.73
N ILE A 15 -3.40 -0.09 -2.51
CA ILE A 15 -3.52 0.77 -1.32
C ILE A 15 -2.18 1.46 -1.05
N VAL A 16 -1.07 0.71 -0.99
CA VAL A 16 0.26 1.31 -0.77
C VAL A 16 0.58 2.36 -1.85
N ALA A 17 0.31 2.06 -3.12
CA ALA A 17 0.55 2.99 -4.21
C ALA A 17 -0.31 4.25 -4.10
N GLN A 18 -1.58 4.13 -3.72
CA GLN A 18 -2.44 5.28 -3.46
C GLN A 18 -1.87 6.17 -2.34
N LEU A 19 -1.38 5.56 -1.26
CA LEU A 19 -0.82 6.28 -0.12
C LEU A 19 0.43 7.07 -0.48
N VAL A 20 1.35 6.42 -1.20
CA VAL A 20 2.60 7.02 -1.70
C VAL A 20 2.32 8.14 -2.71
N ILE A 21 1.34 7.97 -3.60
CA ILE A 21 1.03 8.95 -4.65
C ILE A 21 0.22 10.14 -4.11
N ALA A 22 -0.45 10.01 -2.96
CA ALA A 22 -1.37 11.02 -2.42
C ALA A 22 -0.71 12.39 -2.21
N ASP A 23 0.58 12.42 -1.86
CA ASP A 23 1.33 13.67 -1.65
C ASP A 23 1.77 14.34 -2.97
N GLY A 24 1.41 13.76 -4.12
CA GLY A 24 1.54 14.36 -5.45
C GLY A 24 2.94 14.25 -6.06
N ALA A 25 3.89 13.62 -5.37
CA ALA A 25 5.22 13.31 -5.88
C ALA A 25 5.66 11.95 -5.33
N VAL A 26 5.94 11.00 -6.22
CA VAL A 26 6.59 9.73 -5.87
C VAL A 26 8.09 9.93 -5.98
N THR A 27 8.81 9.70 -4.90
CA THR A 27 10.27 9.68 -4.84
C THR A 27 10.83 8.36 -5.39
N ASP A 28 12.12 8.37 -5.75
CA ASP A 28 12.80 7.14 -6.23
C ASP A 28 12.79 6.04 -5.15
N ASP A 29 12.84 6.41 -3.86
CA ASP A 29 12.84 5.47 -2.74
C ASP A 29 11.46 4.83 -2.52
N GLU A 30 10.39 5.61 -2.64
CA GLU A 30 9.01 5.09 -2.61
C GLU A 30 8.71 4.19 -3.81
N HIS A 31 9.21 4.55 -5.00
CA HIS A 31 9.11 3.69 -6.17
C HIS A 31 9.86 2.37 -5.95
N ALA A 32 11.09 2.41 -5.43
CA ALA A 32 11.88 1.22 -5.12
C ALA A 32 11.25 0.36 -4.00
N PHE A 33 10.51 0.97 -3.07
CA PHE A 33 9.71 0.24 -2.07
C PHE A 33 8.55 -0.52 -2.74
N LEU A 34 7.76 0.15 -3.58
CA LEU A 34 6.66 -0.48 -4.33
C LEU A 34 7.15 -1.61 -5.24
N GLU A 35 8.28 -1.43 -5.92
CA GLU A 35 8.87 -2.48 -6.75
C GLU A 35 9.26 -3.71 -5.94
N ARG A 36 9.96 -3.54 -4.81
CA ARG A 36 10.33 -4.65 -3.92
C ARG A 36 9.12 -5.38 -3.37
N LEU A 37 8.05 -4.65 -3.05
CA LEU A 37 6.80 -5.21 -2.57
C LEU A 37 6.12 -6.08 -3.64
N MET A 38 6.01 -5.56 -4.86
CA MET A 38 5.44 -6.30 -6.00
C MET A 38 6.29 -7.52 -6.39
N GLU A 39 7.61 -7.42 -6.31
CA GLU A 39 8.52 -8.56 -6.49
C GLU A 39 8.30 -9.66 -5.46
N ARG A 40 8.08 -9.28 -4.19
CA ARG A 40 7.80 -10.24 -3.11
C ARG A 40 6.51 -11.03 -3.35
N PHE A 41 5.49 -10.39 -3.92
CA PHE A 41 4.24 -11.05 -4.32
C PHE A 41 4.34 -11.79 -5.67
N GLY A 42 5.48 -11.71 -6.35
CA GLY A 42 5.71 -12.38 -7.62
C GLY A 42 4.97 -11.74 -8.79
N PHE A 43 4.73 -10.43 -8.75
CA PHE A 43 4.03 -9.69 -9.80
C PHE A 43 4.90 -9.46 -11.03
N ASP A 44 4.34 -9.76 -12.19
CA ASP A 44 4.94 -9.48 -13.49
C ASP A 44 4.69 -8.02 -13.95
N ALA A 45 5.14 -7.69 -15.15
CA ALA A 45 5.00 -6.33 -15.69
C ALA A 45 3.52 -5.91 -15.88
N ASP A 46 2.64 -6.85 -16.19
CA ASP A 46 1.22 -6.58 -16.41
C ASP A 46 0.52 -6.33 -15.06
N ASP A 47 0.84 -7.13 -14.04
CA ASP A 47 0.37 -6.93 -12.67
C ASP A 47 0.81 -5.56 -12.12
N ARG A 48 2.09 -5.20 -12.32
CA ARG A 48 2.65 -3.90 -11.90
C ARG A 48 1.92 -2.74 -12.57
N GLY A 49 1.70 -2.82 -13.88
CA GLY A 49 0.93 -1.81 -14.61
C GLY A 49 -0.51 -1.68 -14.11
N ALA A 50 -1.13 -2.80 -13.74
CA ALA A 50 -2.48 -2.81 -13.19
C ALA A 50 -2.57 -2.17 -11.80
N VAL A 51 -1.56 -2.32 -10.95
CA VAL A 51 -1.48 -1.65 -9.63
C VAL A 51 -1.49 -0.13 -9.82
N PHE A 52 -0.55 0.41 -10.60
CA PHE A 52 -0.46 1.87 -10.82
C PHE A 52 -1.68 2.42 -11.56
N GLY A 53 -2.23 1.67 -12.51
CA GLY A 53 -3.42 2.07 -13.27
C GLY A 53 -4.73 2.04 -12.47
N ALA A 54 -4.77 1.31 -11.35
CA ALA A 54 -5.95 1.19 -10.48
C ALA A 54 -5.96 2.21 -9.32
N VAL A 55 -4.89 3.00 -9.16
CA VAL A 55 -4.82 4.05 -8.14
C VAL A 55 -5.83 5.14 -8.47
N ASP A 56 -6.88 5.22 -7.66
CA ASP A 56 -7.83 6.32 -7.66
C ASP A 56 -7.66 7.10 -6.36
N ILE A 57 -7.04 8.28 -6.47
CA ILE A 57 -6.78 9.22 -5.37
C ILE A 57 -8.11 9.74 -4.77
N GLY A 58 -9.21 9.73 -5.53
CA GLY A 58 -10.52 10.19 -5.08
C GLY A 58 -11.32 9.15 -4.27
N GLN A 59 -10.93 7.88 -4.29
CA GLN A 59 -11.60 6.83 -3.52
C GLN A 59 -11.04 6.74 -2.09
N ALA A 60 -11.93 6.67 -1.10
CA ALA A 60 -11.58 6.56 0.31
C ALA A 60 -10.79 5.28 0.61
N ILE A 61 -9.70 5.42 1.36
CA ILE A 61 -8.79 4.32 1.73
C ILE A 61 -9.50 3.30 2.62
N ASP A 62 -10.36 3.76 3.54
CA ASP A 62 -11.18 2.91 4.43
C ASP A 62 -11.97 1.83 3.68
N GLU A 63 -12.56 2.17 2.52
CA GLU A 63 -13.32 1.22 1.71
C GLU A 63 -12.44 0.12 1.12
N ARG A 64 -11.20 0.47 0.73
CA ARG A 64 -10.23 -0.48 0.19
C ARG A 64 -9.66 -1.37 1.30
N LEU A 65 -9.29 -0.79 2.45
CA LEU A 65 -8.91 -1.53 3.64
C LEU A 65 -10.01 -2.51 4.05
N GLY A 66 -11.27 -2.07 3.99
CA GLY A 66 -12.48 -2.86 4.18
C GLY A 66 -12.51 -4.20 3.41
N ARG A 67 -11.88 -4.25 2.24
CA ARG A 67 -11.86 -5.40 1.33
C ARG A 67 -10.65 -6.32 1.51
N LEU A 68 -9.65 -5.90 2.28
CA LEU A 68 -8.55 -6.76 2.70
C LEU A 68 -9.01 -7.69 3.83
N ASP A 69 -8.53 -8.93 3.84
CA ASP A 69 -8.64 -9.81 4.99
C ASP A 69 -7.73 -9.36 6.15
N LEU A 70 -7.91 -9.97 7.32
CA LEU A 70 -7.21 -9.57 8.54
C LEU A 70 -5.70 -9.79 8.46
N ASP A 71 -5.24 -10.83 7.76
CA ASP A 71 -3.82 -11.16 7.66
C ASP A 71 -3.10 -10.15 6.76
N HIS A 72 -3.69 -9.80 5.61
CA HIS A 72 -3.15 -8.80 4.69
C HIS A 72 -3.21 -7.39 5.29
N ARG A 73 -4.25 -7.09 6.06
CA ARG A 73 -4.36 -5.84 6.83
C ARG A 73 -3.24 -5.69 7.85
N ALA A 74 -2.96 -6.73 8.64
CA ALA A 74 -1.89 -6.71 9.62
C ALA A 74 -0.51 -6.59 8.94
N ALA A 75 -0.32 -7.30 7.83
CA ALA A 75 0.88 -7.16 7.01
C ALA A 75 1.04 -5.75 6.44
N LEU A 76 -0.06 -5.11 6.01
CA LEU A 76 -0.04 -3.76 5.45
C LEU A 76 0.45 -2.73 6.47
N LEU A 77 -0.09 -2.79 7.68
CA LEU A 77 0.35 -1.91 8.75
C LEU A 77 1.84 -2.10 9.07
N ALA A 78 2.29 -3.35 9.17
CA ALA A 78 3.69 -3.64 9.46
C ALA A 78 4.64 -3.12 8.36
N GLU A 79 4.27 -3.24 7.08
CA GLU A 79 5.06 -2.70 5.98
C GLU A 79 5.11 -1.17 5.97
N LEU A 80 3.96 -0.51 6.21
CA LEU A 80 3.90 0.94 6.27
C LEU A 80 4.73 1.50 7.44
N GLU A 81 4.65 0.85 8.61
CA GLU A 81 5.49 1.21 9.77
C GLU A 81 6.98 0.99 9.49
N ALA A 82 7.34 -0.09 8.78
CA ALA A 82 8.72 -0.35 8.39
C ALA A 82 9.25 0.66 7.37
N ALA A 83 8.45 1.02 6.36
CA ALA A 83 8.81 2.05 5.38
C ALA A 83 9.05 3.40 6.05
N ALA A 84 8.12 3.82 6.92
CA ALA A 84 8.20 5.05 7.70
C ALA A 84 9.41 5.09 8.64
N ALA A 85 9.83 3.96 9.20
CA ALA A 85 11.01 3.89 10.05
C ALA A 85 12.33 4.01 9.27
N ILE A 86 12.36 3.62 7.98
CA ILE A 86 13.54 3.67 7.13
C ILE A 86 13.83 5.10 6.65
N ASP A 87 12.79 5.87 6.33
CA ASP A 87 12.96 7.21 5.75
C ASP A 87 13.46 8.26 6.78
N GLY A 88 13.42 7.95 8.07
CA GLY A 88 14.00 8.78 9.15
C GLY A 88 13.28 10.11 9.40
N GLU A 89 12.49 10.58 8.45
CA GLU A 89 11.53 11.68 8.54
C GLU A 89 10.20 11.23 7.94
N VAL A 90 9.36 10.56 8.74
CA VAL A 90 7.97 10.34 8.31
C VAL A 90 7.34 11.69 8.02
N GLY A 91 7.03 11.93 6.75
CA GLY A 91 6.35 13.13 6.32
C GLY A 91 5.05 13.31 7.10
N ARG A 92 4.60 14.56 7.25
CA ARG A 92 3.33 14.81 7.97
C ARG A 92 2.15 14.07 7.30
N GLY A 93 2.18 13.95 5.97
CA GLY A 93 1.23 13.18 5.17
C GLY A 93 1.31 11.67 5.41
N GLU A 94 2.50 11.08 5.31
CA GLU A 94 2.71 9.65 5.60
C GLU A 94 2.29 9.24 7.01
N ARG A 95 2.51 10.11 8.01
CA ARG A 95 2.12 9.82 9.39
C ARG A 95 0.61 9.86 9.58
N GLU A 96 -0.08 10.81 8.95
CA GLU A 96 -1.55 10.88 8.95
C GLU A 96 -2.15 9.64 8.29
N ILE A 97 -1.53 9.18 7.20
CA ILE A 97 -1.89 7.95 6.49
C ILE A 97 -1.72 6.71 7.38
N ILE A 98 -0.57 6.55 8.05
CA ILE A 98 -0.33 5.40 8.94
C ILE A 98 -1.32 5.40 10.09
N ASP A 99 -1.63 6.58 10.65
CA ASP A 99 -2.62 6.71 11.70
C ASP A 99 -4.05 6.43 11.21
N GLU A 100 -4.40 6.79 9.97
CA GLU A 100 -5.68 6.45 9.32
C GLU A 100 -5.81 4.94 9.13
N VAL A 101 -4.79 4.29 8.55
CA VAL A 101 -4.75 2.83 8.38
C VAL A 101 -4.83 2.15 9.75
N ARG A 102 -4.05 2.59 10.74
CA ARG A 102 -4.10 2.03 12.10
C ARG A 102 -5.49 2.12 12.70
N ARG A 103 -6.17 3.27 12.59
CA ARG A 103 -7.55 3.44 13.08
C ARG A 103 -8.55 2.53 12.36
N ALA A 104 -8.41 2.37 11.05
CA ALA A 104 -9.26 1.48 10.26
C ALA A 104 -9.05 -0.02 10.59
N LEU A 105 -7.92 -0.37 11.22
CA LEU A 105 -7.62 -1.73 11.68
C LEU A 105 -8.00 -1.99 13.15
N GLU A 106 -8.02 -0.95 13.98
CA GLU A 106 -8.41 -1.02 15.40
C GLU A 106 -9.93 -0.95 15.64
N GLY A 107 -10.71 -0.57 14.62
CA GLY A 107 -12.18 -0.49 14.65
C GLY A 107 -12.89 -1.78 14.28
#